data_AF-A0AA35X5G9-F1
#
_entry.id   AF-A0AA35X5G9-F1
#
_cell.length_a   1.000
_cell.length_b   1.000
_cell.length_c   1.000
_cell.angle_alpha   90.00
_cell.angle_beta   90.00
_cell.angle_gamma   90.00
#
_symmetry.space_group_name_H-M   'P 1'
#
loop_
_entity.id
_entity.type
_entity.pdbx_description
1 polymer ?
#
loop_
_entity_poly.entity_id
_entity_poly.type
_entity_poly.pdbx_seq_one_letter_code
_entity_poly.pdbx_strand_id
1 'polypeptide(L)'
;MRSVEVAEVKGLKKMAANWQRAANGLRAGYRWFTGGQSLRVTGSRGKAGRSPMFYGAVAAAGVVAGYSVVSVAAAEAELHPPKYAWSHKGLLSALDHQSIRRGYLVYKEVCSACHSMQYISFRNLVGVSHTENEARVLAEEVCCCSTLHNQDNIRQNSSDLNECPVGQFSCFMCCPDWGGRVWFL
;
A
#
# COMPACT_ATOMS: atom_id res chain seq x y z
N MET A 1 18.80 -11.62 -35.92
CA MET A 1 17.73 -12.02 -34.96
C MET A 1 18.23 -12.98 -33.87
N ARG A 2 19.15 -13.92 -34.12
CA ARG A 2 19.71 -14.84 -33.09
C ARG A 2 20.55 -14.20 -31.97
N SER A 3 21.08 -12.99 -32.15
CA SER A 3 22.05 -12.39 -31.21
C SER A 3 21.41 -11.73 -29.98
N VAL A 4 20.15 -11.29 -30.09
CA VAL A 4 19.42 -10.61 -29.00
C VAL A 4 18.97 -11.64 -27.96
N GLU A 5 18.51 -12.81 -28.41
CA GLU A 5 18.06 -13.92 -27.56
C GLU A 5 19.19 -14.49 -26.68
N VAL A 6 20.42 -14.57 -27.21
CA VAL A 6 21.59 -15.04 -26.46
C VAL A 6 22.01 -14.06 -25.36
N ALA A 7 21.79 -12.76 -25.54
CA ALA A 7 22.10 -11.74 -24.52
C ALA A 7 21.11 -11.79 -23.34
N GLU A 8 19.83 -12.02 -23.63
CA GLU A 8 18.76 -12.11 -22.64
C GLU A 8 18.89 -13.38 -21.78
N VAL A 9 19.20 -14.52 -22.39
CA VAL A 9 19.46 -15.79 -21.68
C VAL A 9 20.72 -15.69 -20.80
N LYS A 10 21.75 -14.94 -21.23
CA LYS A 10 22.95 -14.68 -20.40
C LYS A 10 22.65 -13.75 -19.22
N GLY A 11 21.77 -12.76 -19.40
CA GLY A 11 21.31 -11.86 -18.35
C GLY A 11 20.55 -12.60 -17.24
N LEU A 12 19.61 -13.45 -17.62
CA LEU A 12 18.83 -14.27 -16.70
C LEU A 12 19.71 -15.24 -15.89
N LYS A 13 20.69 -15.89 -16.52
CA LYS A 13 21.64 -16.78 -15.82
C LYS A 13 22.52 -16.03 -14.81
N LYS A 14 22.93 -14.79 -15.12
CA LYS A 14 23.68 -13.94 -14.17
C LYS A 14 22.82 -13.48 -12.98
N MET A 15 21.56 -13.14 -13.21
CA MET A 15 20.62 -12.77 -12.15
C MET A 15 20.31 -13.96 -11.22
N ALA A 16 20.11 -15.16 -11.77
CA ALA A 16 19.92 -16.39 -10.98
C ALA A 16 21.15 -16.71 -10.10
N ALA A 17 22.36 -16.61 -10.66
CA ALA A 17 23.59 -16.83 -9.91
C ALA A 17 23.86 -15.76 -8.82
N ASN A 18 23.37 -14.54 -9.00
CA ASN A 18 23.41 -13.50 -7.97
C ASN A 18 22.43 -13.80 -6.84
N TRP A 19 21.22 -14.22 -7.18
CA TRP A 19 20.19 -14.64 -6.22
C TRP A 19 20.63 -15.83 -5.36
N GLN A 20 21.27 -16.85 -5.94
CA GLN A 20 21.82 -17.97 -5.17
C GLN A 20 22.94 -17.56 -4.20
N ARG A 21 23.75 -16.56 -4.55
CA ARG A 21 24.77 -16.01 -3.63
C ARG A 21 24.13 -15.21 -2.48
N ALA A 22 23.10 -14.41 -2.77
CA ALA A 22 22.34 -13.70 -1.75
C ALA A 22 21.63 -14.66 -0.78
N ALA A 23 21.01 -15.72 -1.29
CA ALA A 23 20.36 -16.76 -0.49
C ALA A 23 21.35 -17.53 0.39
N ASN A 24 22.53 -17.88 -0.13
CA ASN A 24 23.58 -18.53 0.65
C ASN A 24 24.19 -17.61 1.73
N GLY A 25 24.27 -16.30 1.49
CA GLY A 25 24.67 -15.30 2.49
C GLY A 25 23.70 -15.20 3.66
N LEU A 26 22.39 -15.22 3.38
CA LEU A 26 21.34 -15.30 4.42
C LEU A 26 21.41 -16.63 5.19
N ARG A 27 21.81 -17.73 4.52
CA ARG A 27 22.00 -19.06 5.13
C ARG A 27 23.14 -19.11 6.15
N ALA A 28 24.23 -18.38 5.89
CA ALA A 28 25.36 -18.26 6.80
C ALA A 28 25.02 -17.42 8.05
N GLY A 29 24.16 -16.41 7.90
CA GLY A 29 23.72 -15.55 9.00
C GLY A 29 22.93 -16.26 10.09
N TYR A 30 22.01 -17.17 9.73
CA TYR A 30 21.19 -17.88 10.74
C TYR A 30 21.96 -18.98 11.49
N ARG A 31 23.10 -19.45 10.98
CA ARG A 31 23.92 -20.48 11.63
C ARG A 31 24.64 -19.94 12.88
N TRP A 32 24.91 -18.64 12.93
CA TRP A 32 25.36 -17.94 14.14
C TRP A 32 24.27 -17.83 15.20
N PHE A 33 23.00 -17.79 14.79
CA PHE A 33 21.86 -17.62 15.70
C PHE A 33 21.35 -18.94 16.31
N THR A 34 21.69 -20.09 15.69
CA THR A 34 21.21 -21.42 16.09
C THR A 34 22.33 -22.40 16.50
N GLY A 35 23.57 -21.92 16.59
CA GLY A 35 24.68 -22.68 17.17
C GLY A 35 24.43 -22.96 18.65
N GLY A 36 23.93 -24.16 18.94
CA GLY A 36 23.65 -24.64 20.29
C GLY A 36 24.84 -24.47 21.21
N GLN A 37 24.69 -23.57 22.19
CA GLN A 37 25.61 -23.48 23.32
C GLN A 37 25.41 -24.72 24.18
N SER A 38 26.30 -25.71 24.04
CA SER A 38 26.46 -26.77 25.03
C SER A 38 27.04 -26.11 26.30
N LEU A 39 26.17 -25.66 27.18
CA LEU A 39 26.56 -25.10 28.47
C LEU A 39 27.00 -26.26 29.38
N ARG A 40 28.32 -26.51 29.45
CA ARG A 40 28.88 -27.36 30.51
C ARG A 40 28.75 -26.61 31.83
N VAL A 41 27.76 -26.99 32.63
CA VAL A 41 27.66 -26.56 34.03
C VAL A 41 28.70 -27.34 34.83
N THR A 42 29.88 -26.76 35.00
CA THR A 42 30.82 -27.22 36.04
C THR A 42 30.33 -26.68 37.38
N GLY A 43 29.69 -27.54 38.17
CA GLY A 43 29.28 -27.22 39.52
C GLY A 43 30.49 -27.05 40.44
N SER A 44 31.01 -25.83 40.59
CA SER A 44 31.92 -25.51 41.68
C SER A 44 31.11 -25.07 42.89
N ARG A 45 31.11 -25.93 43.92
CA ARG A 45 30.52 -25.68 45.24
C ARG A 45 31.37 -24.61 45.95
N GLY A 46 31.12 -23.33 45.64
CA GLY A 46 31.78 -22.17 46.23
C GLY A 46 30.93 -21.54 47.33
N LYS A 47 31.55 -21.28 48.48
CA LYS A 47 30.93 -20.81 49.72
C LYS A 47 30.15 -19.49 49.53
N ALA A 48 29.07 -19.35 50.30
CA ALA A 48 28.20 -18.17 50.37
C ALA A 48 28.99 -16.87 50.62
N GLY A 49 29.35 -16.20 49.53
CA GLY A 49 29.90 -14.85 49.51
C GLY A 49 29.16 -14.07 48.45
N ARG A 50 28.65 -12.89 48.82
CA ARG A 50 27.94 -11.92 47.96
C ARG A 50 28.53 -11.90 46.56
N SER A 51 27.90 -12.62 45.63
CA SER A 51 28.45 -12.88 44.30
C SER A 51 28.09 -11.74 43.34
N PRO A 52 29.01 -11.32 42.44
CA PRO A 52 28.77 -10.27 41.44
C PRO A 52 27.62 -10.60 40.47
N MET A 53 27.20 -11.87 40.45
CA MET A 53 26.07 -12.39 39.69
C MET A 53 24.72 -11.75 40.07
N PHE A 54 24.52 -11.37 41.33
CA PHE A 54 23.29 -10.69 41.75
C PHE A 54 23.17 -9.27 41.17
N TYR A 55 24.29 -8.55 41.07
CA TYR A 55 24.32 -7.23 40.43
C TYR A 55 24.06 -7.33 38.93
N GLY A 56 24.60 -8.35 38.26
CA GLY A 56 24.34 -8.61 36.83
C GLY A 56 22.87 -8.93 36.53
N ALA A 57 22.22 -9.73 37.39
CA ALA A 57 20.81 -10.07 37.23
C ALA A 57 19.88 -8.86 37.43
N VAL A 58 20.18 -7.99 38.40
CA VAL A 58 19.42 -6.75 38.64
C VAL A 58 19.60 -5.75 37.50
N ALA A 59 20.83 -5.62 36.96
CA ALA A 59 21.09 -4.76 35.81
C ALA A 59 20.34 -5.22 34.54
N ALA A 60 20.33 -6.53 34.26
CA ALA A 60 19.60 -7.08 33.12
C ALA A 60 18.08 -6.89 33.25
N ALA A 61 17.52 -7.09 34.44
CA ALA A 61 16.09 -6.85 34.70
C ALA A 61 15.71 -5.37 34.56
N GLY A 62 16.58 -4.45 35.00
CA GLY A 62 16.37 -3.01 34.85
C GLY A 62 16.36 -2.55 33.38
N VAL A 63 17.22 -3.13 32.53
CA VAL A 63 17.23 -2.82 31.10
C VAL A 63 15.96 -3.32 30.40
N VAL A 64 15.50 -4.53 30.69
CA VAL A 64 14.26 -5.07 30.10
C VAL A 64 13.03 -4.27 30.52
N ALA A 65 12.92 -3.91 31.81
CA ALA A 65 11.84 -3.06 32.31
C ALA A 65 11.90 -1.64 31.71
N GLY A 66 13.11 -1.08 31.54
CA GLY A 66 13.32 0.23 30.92
C GLY A 66 12.88 0.30 29.45
N TYR A 67 13.09 -0.76 28.66
CA TYR A 67 12.64 -0.80 27.27
C TYR A 67 11.11 -0.84 27.14
N SER A 68 10.39 -1.51 28.06
CA SER A 68 8.93 -1.57 28.02
C SER A 68 8.24 -0.22 28.28
N VAL A 69 8.80 0.64 29.13
CA VAL A 69 8.21 1.96 29.43
C VAL A 69 8.42 2.99 28.31
N VAL A 70 9.52 2.92 27.55
CA VAL A 70 9.77 3.80 26.40
C VAL A 70 8.79 3.52 25.25
N SER A 71 8.36 2.26 25.09
CA SER A 71 7.44 1.86 24.02
C SER A 71 6.02 2.39 24.24
N VAL A 72 5.58 2.56 25.49
CA VAL A 72 4.24 3.08 25.82
C VAL A 72 4.15 4.59 25.61
N ALA A 73 5.20 5.36 25.95
CA ALA A 73 5.22 6.82 25.75
C ALA A 73 5.19 7.24 24.27
N ALA A 74 5.59 6.37 23.35
CA ALA A 74 5.54 6.63 21.90
C ALA A 74 4.15 6.41 21.28
N ALA A 75 3.25 5.70 21.95
CA ALA A 75 1.89 5.44 21.44
C ALA A 75 0.96 6.67 21.54
N GLU A 76 1.28 7.59 22.45
CA GLU A 76 0.51 8.81 22.73
C GLU A 76 1.15 10.06 22.08
N ALA A 77 2.38 9.93 21.59
CA ALA A 77 3.11 11.01 20.94
C ALA A 77 2.68 11.13 19.47
N GLU A 78 2.00 12.23 19.15
CA GLU A 78 1.59 12.54 17.79
C GLU A 78 2.82 12.79 16.90
N LEU A 79 3.11 11.84 16.00
CA LEU A 79 4.20 11.98 15.05
C LEU A 79 3.77 12.93 13.93
N HIS A 80 4.29 14.15 13.98
CA HIS A 80 4.09 15.11 12.90
C HIS A 80 4.65 14.56 11.58
N PRO A 81 3.89 14.64 10.47
CA PRO A 81 4.35 14.17 9.17
C PRO A 81 5.56 15.00 8.69
N PRO A 82 6.57 14.36 8.07
CA PRO A 82 7.69 15.08 7.50
C PRO A 82 7.24 15.90 6.27
N LYS A 83 7.95 17.00 6.01
CA LYS A 83 7.66 17.89 4.88
C LYS A 83 8.26 17.33 3.58
N TYR A 84 7.44 16.65 2.78
CA TYR A 84 7.84 16.19 1.45
C TYR A 84 7.99 17.34 0.45
N ALA A 85 8.86 17.16 -0.54
CA ALA A 85 9.11 18.12 -1.60
C ALA A 85 8.20 17.84 -2.81
N TRP A 86 6.91 18.17 -2.69
CA TRP A 86 5.94 18.05 -3.78
C TRP A 86 6.26 19.02 -4.93
N SER A 87 5.96 18.62 -6.18
CA SER A 87 6.15 19.45 -7.37
C SER A 87 5.35 20.76 -7.36
N HIS A 88 4.21 20.77 -6.66
CA HIS A 88 3.28 21.90 -6.56
C HIS A 88 3.42 22.69 -5.24
N LYS A 89 4.59 22.62 -4.58
CA LYS A 89 4.81 23.31 -3.29
C LYS A 89 5.04 24.81 -3.42
N GLY A 90 5.49 25.30 -4.58
CA GLY A 90 5.77 26.71 -4.80
C GLY A 90 4.50 27.54 -5.01
N LEU A 91 4.58 28.85 -4.76
CA LEU A 91 3.44 29.78 -4.87
C LEU A 91 2.82 29.84 -6.27
N LEU A 92 3.62 29.58 -7.31
CA LEU A 92 3.19 29.58 -8.72
C LEU A 92 3.39 28.20 -9.36
N SER A 93 3.57 27.15 -8.56
CA SER A 93 3.79 25.80 -9.08
C SER A 93 2.45 25.13 -9.42
N ALA A 94 2.28 24.71 -10.66
CA ALA A 94 1.11 23.96 -11.10
C ALA A 94 1.16 22.49 -10.65
N LEU A 95 0.00 21.83 -10.65
CA LEU A 95 -0.09 20.39 -10.43
C LEU A 95 0.47 19.62 -11.63
N ASP A 96 1.17 18.52 -11.36
CA ASP A 96 1.62 17.61 -12.43
C ASP A 96 0.43 16.77 -12.93
N HIS A 97 -0.13 17.14 -14.08
CA HIS A 97 -1.26 16.44 -14.70
C HIS A 97 -0.96 14.96 -15.01
N GLN A 98 0.30 14.58 -15.24
CA GLN A 98 0.68 13.18 -15.43
C GLN A 98 0.63 12.40 -14.11
N SER A 99 0.93 13.05 -12.98
CA SER A 99 0.71 12.45 -11.66
C SER A 99 -0.78 12.28 -11.36
N ILE A 100 -1.63 13.24 -11.76
CA ILE A 100 -3.09 13.17 -11.59
C ILE A 100 -3.67 11.98 -12.37
N ARG A 101 -3.28 11.81 -13.64
CA ARG A 101 -3.76 10.69 -14.46
C ARG A 101 -3.40 9.33 -13.86
N ARG A 102 -2.18 9.18 -13.35
CA ARG A 102 -1.72 7.97 -12.66
C ARG A 102 -2.42 7.77 -11.31
N GLY A 103 -2.64 8.85 -10.56
CA GLY A 103 -3.36 8.81 -9.28
C GLY A 103 -4.82 8.40 -9.43
N TYR A 104 -5.47 8.82 -10.52
CA TYR A 104 -6.82 8.38 -10.85
C TYR A 104 -6.89 6.86 -11.08
N LEU A 105 -5.89 6.26 -11.74
CA LEU A 105 -5.81 4.80 -11.89
C LEU A 105 -5.69 4.09 -10.54
N VAL A 106 -4.85 4.61 -9.62
CA VAL A 106 -4.75 4.04 -8.26
C VAL A 106 -6.08 4.14 -7.51
N TYR A 107 -6.77 5.26 -7.63
CA TYR A 107 -8.11 5.41 -7.04
C TYR A 107 -9.09 4.41 -7.65
N LYS A 108 -9.13 4.29 -8.99
CA LYS A 108 -10.00 3.36 -9.71
C LYS A 108 -9.78 1.90 -9.30
N GLU A 109 -8.54 1.45 -9.23
CA GLU A 109 -8.21 0.04 -8.98
C GLU A 109 -8.24 -0.35 -7.50
N VAL A 110 -7.97 0.57 -6.57
CA VAL A 110 -7.77 0.25 -5.14
C VAL A 110 -8.78 0.94 -4.24
N CYS A 111 -8.88 2.27 -4.35
CA CYS A 111 -9.61 3.06 -3.36
C CYS A 111 -11.12 3.09 -3.61
N SER A 112 -11.55 2.99 -4.87
CA SER A 112 -12.94 3.03 -5.30
C SER A 112 -13.79 1.92 -4.67
N ALA A 113 -13.12 0.82 -4.26
CA ALA A 113 -13.71 -0.33 -3.59
C ALA A 113 -13.99 -0.12 -2.11
N CYS A 114 -13.51 0.97 -1.47
CA CYS A 114 -13.88 1.31 -0.07
C CYS A 114 -14.28 2.78 0.13
N HIS A 115 -13.80 3.70 -0.70
CA HIS A 115 -14.04 5.14 -0.57
C HIS A 115 -14.83 5.68 -1.76
N SER A 116 -15.94 6.37 -1.47
CA SER A 116 -16.70 7.10 -2.48
C SER A 116 -16.16 8.51 -2.67
N MET A 117 -16.13 8.98 -3.92
CA MET A 117 -15.83 10.37 -4.26
C MET A 117 -17.07 11.00 -4.92
N GLN A 118 -17.90 11.67 -4.11
CA GLN A 118 -19.20 12.18 -4.55
C GLN A 118 -19.14 13.57 -5.19
N TYR A 119 -18.11 14.36 -4.85
CA TYR A 119 -17.97 15.74 -5.32
C TYR A 119 -17.22 15.87 -6.66
N ILE A 120 -16.80 14.75 -7.25
CA ILE A 120 -16.07 14.72 -8.53
C ILE A 120 -16.88 13.87 -9.51
N SER A 121 -17.31 14.51 -10.60
CA SER A 121 -17.93 13.86 -11.75
C SER A 121 -16.95 13.77 -12.92
N PHE A 122 -17.24 12.90 -13.90
CA PHE A 122 -16.34 12.64 -15.02
C PHE A 122 -16.03 13.91 -15.85
N ARG A 123 -16.93 14.89 -15.89
CA ARG A 123 -16.66 16.21 -16.50
C ARG A 123 -15.46 16.94 -15.92
N ASN A 124 -15.17 16.76 -14.62
CA ASN A 124 -14.05 17.44 -13.96
C ASN A 124 -12.69 16.86 -14.38
N LEU A 125 -12.68 15.65 -14.95
CA LEU A 125 -11.47 15.01 -15.46
C LEU A 125 -11.12 15.49 -16.88
N VAL A 126 -12.11 16.02 -17.62
CA VAL A 126 -11.95 16.49 -19.00
C VAL A 126 -11.08 17.75 -19.02
N GLY A 127 -10.01 17.72 -19.81
CA GLY A 127 -9.06 18.83 -19.91
C GLY A 127 -8.09 18.94 -18.73
N VAL A 128 -8.27 18.12 -17.68
CA VAL A 128 -7.32 18.02 -16.56
C VAL A 128 -6.44 16.79 -16.73
N SER A 129 -7.02 15.60 -16.79
CA SER A 129 -6.25 14.34 -16.86
C SER A 129 -6.64 13.46 -18.04
N HIS A 130 -7.86 13.62 -18.56
CA HIS A 130 -8.40 12.81 -19.64
C HIS A 130 -8.99 13.70 -20.74
N THR A 131 -9.03 13.17 -21.95
CA THR A 131 -9.83 13.77 -23.03
C THR A 131 -11.30 13.43 -22.83
N GLU A 132 -12.19 14.16 -23.50
CA GLU A 132 -13.63 13.91 -23.40
C GLU A 132 -14.02 12.49 -23.82
N ASN A 133 -13.41 11.98 -24.89
CA ASN A 133 -13.68 10.62 -25.37
C ASN A 133 -13.21 9.55 -24.39
N GLU A 134 -12.03 9.74 -23.78
CA GLU A 134 -11.54 8.83 -22.74
C GLU A 134 -12.42 8.86 -21.48
N ALA A 135 -12.83 10.06 -21.05
CA ALA A 135 -13.71 10.22 -19.89
C ALA A 135 -15.08 9.59 -20.14
N ARG A 136 -15.59 9.64 -21.38
CA ARG A 136 -16.84 8.98 -21.78
C ARG A 136 -16.73 7.46 -21.71
N VAL A 137 -15.64 6.88 -22.22
CA VAL A 137 -15.40 5.44 -22.10
C VAL A 137 -15.31 5.01 -20.64
N LEU A 138 -14.64 5.79 -19.79
CA LEU A 138 -14.56 5.52 -18.35
C LEU A 138 -15.92 5.66 -17.64
N ALA A 139 -16.78 6.57 -18.10
CA ALA A 139 -18.14 6.73 -17.60
C ALA A 139 -19.06 5.59 -18.04
N GLU A 140 -18.83 5.02 -19.23
CA GLU A 140 -19.57 3.85 -19.74
C GLU A 140 -19.26 2.56 -18.98
N GLU A 141 -18.04 2.41 -18.48
CA GLU A 141 -17.66 1.28 -17.64
C GLU A 141 -18.37 1.28 -16.27
N VAL A 142 -18.80 2.45 -15.80
CA VAL A 142 -19.46 2.61 -14.50
C VAL A 142 -20.95 2.76 -14.72
N CYS A 143 -21.74 1.84 -14.18
CA CYS A 143 -23.19 1.92 -14.34
C CYS A 143 -23.74 3.15 -13.58
N CYS A 144 -24.08 4.17 -14.36
CA CYS A 144 -24.57 5.46 -13.90
C CYS A 144 -26.09 5.52 -14.02
N CYS A 145 -26.76 5.83 -12.92
CA CYS A 145 -28.17 6.18 -12.94
C CYS A 145 -28.29 7.69 -13.19
N SER A 146 -28.49 8.09 -14.44
CA SER A 146 -28.80 9.49 -14.73
C SER A 146 -30.20 9.81 -14.20
N THR A 147 -30.32 10.80 -13.31
CA THR A 147 -31.60 11.22 -12.73
C THR A 147 -32.22 12.35 -13.53
N LEU A 148 -32.58 12.16 -14.81
CA LEU A 148 -33.36 13.15 -15.58
C LEU A 148 -34.26 12.36 -16.54
N HIS A 149 -35.60 12.32 -16.46
CA HIS A 149 -36.63 13.33 -16.16
C HIS A 149 -37.91 12.64 -15.65
N ASN A 150 -38.40 13.02 -14.46
CA ASN A 150 -39.46 12.40 -13.64
C ASN A 150 -38.97 11.18 -12.84
N GLN A 151 -39.28 11.17 -11.54
CA GLN A 151 -38.84 10.25 -10.48
C GLN A 151 -39.18 8.77 -10.72
N ASP A 152 -39.67 8.42 -11.90
CA ASP A 152 -40.26 7.13 -12.25
C ASP A 152 -39.51 6.40 -13.39
N ASN A 153 -38.52 7.03 -14.06
CA ASN A 153 -37.80 6.41 -15.18
C ASN A 153 -36.28 6.67 -15.17
N ILE A 154 -35.59 6.02 -14.23
CA ILE A 154 -34.12 5.95 -14.23
C ILE A 154 -33.66 5.32 -15.56
N ARG A 155 -33.17 6.14 -16.50
CA ARG A 155 -32.55 5.66 -17.74
C ARG A 155 -31.05 5.60 -17.54
N GLN A 156 -30.44 4.47 -17.90
CA GLN A 156 -28.99 4.34 -18.03
C GLN A 156 -28.57 5.11 -19.28
N ASN A 157 -28.16 6.35 -19.10
CA ASN A 157 -27.44 7.08 -20.12
C ASN A 157 -26.01 7.17 -19.59
N SER A 158 -25.15 6.31 -20.12
CA SER A 158 -23.73 6.24 -19.77
C SER A 158 -22.91 7.39 -20.36
N SER A 159 -23.53 8.17 -21.25
CA SER A 159 -22.88 9.23 -22.03
C SER A 159 -22.81 10.57 -21.30
N ASP A 160 -23.62 10.80 -20.26
CA ASP A 160 -23.65 12.07 -19.53
C ASP A 160 -22.54 12.17 -18.48
N LEU A 161 -21.51 12.97 -18.80
CA LEU A 161 -20.39 13.25 -17.90
C LEU A 161 -20.78 14.12 -16.68
N ASN A 162 -21.99 14.68 -16.68
CA ASN A 162 -22.46 15.65 -15.70
C ASN A 162 -22.99 14.98 -14.42
N GLU A 163 -23.85 13.98 -14.57
CA GLU A 163 -24.50 13.28 -13.47
C GLU A 163 -23.66 12.13 -12.88
N CYS A 164 -22.71 11.57 -13.64
CA CYS A 164 -21.99 10.36 -13.21
C CYS A 164 -20.82 10.68 -12.25
N PRO A 165 -20.89 10.26 -10.97
CA PRO A 165 -19.77 10.40 -10.04
C PRO A 165 -18.70 9.35 -10.36
N VAL A 166 -17.44 9.67 -10.06
CA VAL A 166 -16.28 8.81 -10.41
C VAL A 166 -16.12 7.56 -9.50
N GLY A 167 -17.05 7.29 -8.58
CA GLY A 167 -16.96 6.20 -7.59
C GLY A 167 -17.95 5.07 -7.84
N GLN A 168 -17.50 3.82 -7.69
CA GLN A 168 -18.25 2.60 -7.99
C GLN A 168 -19.46 2.34 -7.06
N PHE A 169 -19.38 2.80 -5.81
CA PHE A 169 -20.41 2.52 -4.79
C PHE A 169 -21.80 3.10 -5.05
N SER A 170 -21.92 4.13 -5.89
CA SER A 170 -23.23 4.72 -6.19
C SER A 170 -24.13 3.78 -6.97
N CYS A 171 -23.56 2.82 -7.70
CA CYS A 171 -24.30 1.97 -8.61
C CYS A 171 -25.23 0.98 -7.88
N PHE A 172 -24.74 0.30 -6.84
CA PHE A 172 -25.53 -0.67 -6.08
C PHE A 172 -26.74 -0.02 -5.39
N MET A 173 -26.59 1.21 -4.92
CA MET A 173 -27.66 1.96 -4.24
C MET A 173 -28.73 2.47 -5.23
N CYS A 174 -28.34 2.81 -6.46
CA CYS A 174 -29.23 3.40 -7.44
C CYS A 174 -29.92 2.39 -8.38
N CYS A 175 -29.48 1.13 -8.43
CA CYS A 175 -30.12 0.08 -9.24
C CYS A 175 -30.29 -1.25 -8.46
N PRO A 176 -31.19 -1.29 -7.46
CA PRO A 176 -31.43 -2.51 -6.67
C PRO A 176 -31.91 -3.71 -7.53
N ASP A 177 -32.56 -3.48 -8.67
CA ASP A 177 -33.05 -4.54 -9.59
C ASP A 177 -31.93 -5.29 -10.35
N TRP A 178 -30.68 -4.81 -10.29
CA TRP A 178 -29.54 -5.49 -10.90
C TRP A 178 -28.84 -6.49 -9.97
N GLY A 179 -29.29 -6.61 -8.71
CA GLY A 179 -28.73 -7.48 -7.67
C GLY A 179 -28.87 -9.00 -7.88
N GLY A 180 -28.91 -9.49 -9.12
CA GLY A 180 -29.05 -10.91 -9.41
C GLY A 180 -28.36 -11.43 -10.68
N ARG A 181 -27.77 -10.58 -11.52
CA ARG A 181 -27.10 -11.05 -12.74
C ARG A 181 -25.78 -10.32 -12.96
N VAL A 182 -24.72 -11.12 -12.89
CA VAL A 182 -23.39 -10.85 -13.44
C VAL A 182 -22.62 -9.76 -12.68
N TRP A 183 -21.87 -10.12 -11.63
CA TRP A 183 -20.58 -9.52 -11.20
C TRP A 183 -20.09 -10.25 -9.93
N PHE A 184 -19.93 -11.56 -10.05
CA PHE A 184 -19.03 -12.37 -9.19
C PHE A 184 -18.20 -13.21 -10.15
N LEU A 185 -17.07 -12.65 -10.58
CA LEU A 185 -15.91 -13.36 -11.10
C LEU A 185 -14.70 -12.71 -10.46
#